data_AF-H8XAR3-F1
#
_entry.id   AF-H8XAR3-F1
#
_cell.length_a   1.000
_cell.length_b   1.000
_cell.length_c   1.000
_cell.angle_alpha   90.00
_cell.angle_beta   90.00
_cell.angle_gamma   90.00
#
_symmetry.space_group_name_H-M   'P 1'
#
loop_
_entity.id
_entity.type
_entity.pdbx_description
1 polymer ?
#
loop_
_entity_poly.entity_id
_entity_poly.type
_entity_poly.pdbx_seq_one_letter_code
_entity_poly.pdbx_strand_id
1 'polypeptide(L)'
;MYLLMFSFIYPIAAVIYTLLIGPLGVVAAWYSIYQHSSIISRIIVTIILLPHIQKVAYEAVLSRESNNSFVRLLRARNGYRTESLSIWSRTKSYLYDIWRFSIFPMSLPRMIVLCLISFIPIIGPILVFYFRVTSKGFLAHRRYFILKGYHKTEMKQTFRANRPSYIAFGLAAILLEMIPWFDILFMFTNTIAAALWAVDIENKERQALHQIGDEYIVELDRESTSF
;
A
#
# COMPACT_ATOMS: atom_id res chain seq x y z
N MET A 1 -11.75 15.76 -15.42
CA MET A 1 -10.78 16.71 -14.81
C MET A 1 -10.31 17.75 -15.81
N TYR A 2 -9.88 17.34 -17.01
CA TYR A 2 -9.41 18.28 -18.04
C TYR A 2 -10.42 19.38 -18.35
N LEU A 3 -11.69 19.03 -18.60
CA LEU A 3 -12.74 20.01 -18.89
C LEU A 3 -12.96 21.03 -17.75
N LEU A 4 -12.84 20.59 -16.49
CA LEU A 4 -12.96 21.48 -15.33
C LEU A 4 -11.78 22.45 -15.27
N MET A 5 -10.54 21.95 -15.39
CA MET A 5 -9.37 22.83 -15.40
C MET A 5 -9.35 23.77 -16.60
N PHE A 6 -9.79 23.28 -17.76
CA PHE A 6 -9.90 24.08 -18.97
C PHE A 6 -10.97 25.17 -18.82
N SER A 7 -12.07 24.93 -18.10
CA SER A 7 -13.11 25.95 -17.91
C SER A 7 -12.70 27.00 -16.86
N PHE A 8 -12.13 26.59 -15.73
CA PHE A 8 -11.89 27.50 -14.59
C PHE A 8 -10.48 28.09 -14.54
N ILE A 9 -9.45 27.34 -14.96
CA ILE A 9 -8.04 27.71 -14.74
C ILE A 9 -7.40 28.21 -16.04
N TYR A 10 -7.82 27.70 -17.21
CA TYR A 10 -7.27 28.13 -18.50
C TYR A 10 -7.39 29.61 -18.82
N PRO A 11 -8.54 30.30 -18.63
CA PRO A 11 -8.60 31.72 -18.98
C PRO A 11 -7.60 32.54 -18.15
N ILE A 12 -7.47 32.24 -16.86
CA ILE A 12 -6.52 32.90 -15.96
C ILE A 12 -5.08 32.59 -16.37
N ALA A 13 -4.78 31.30 -16.60
CA ALA A 13 -3.44 30.86 -17.01
C ALA A 13 -3.05 31.43 -18.39
N ALA A 14 -3.95 31.44 -19.36
CA ALA A 14 -3.69 31.96 -20.70
C ALA A 14 -3.32 33.43 -20.66
N VAL A 15 -3.98 34.26 -19.84
CA VAL A 15 -3.62 35.68 -19.65
C VAL A 15 -2.21 35.78 -19.08
N ILE A 16 -1.90 35.06 -18.00
CA ILE A 16 -0.58 35.11 -17.34
C ILE A 16 0.54 34.68 -18.30
N TYR A 17 0.37 33.54 -18.98
CA TYR A 17 1.39 33.02 -19.90
C TYR A 17 1.53 33.92 -21.13
N THR A 18 0.45 34.55 -21.61
CA THR A 18 0.51 35.49 -22.73
C THR A 18 1.25 36.78 -22.35
N LEU A 19 1.11 37.25 -21.11
CA LEU A 19 1.87 38.40 -20.62
C LEU A 19 3.38 38.10 -20.50
N LEU A 20 3.75 36.86 -20.14
CA LEU A 20 5.15 36.49 -19.93
C LEU A 20 5.89 36.13 -21.24
N ILE A 21 5.22 35.41 -22.14
CA ILE A 21 5.86 34.78 -23.32
C ILE A 21 5.29 35.34 -24.65
N GLY A 22 4.33 36.26 -24.58
CA GLY A 22 3.63 36.80 -25.75
C GLY A 22 2.54 35.85 -26.28
N PRO A 23 2.11 35.98 -27.55
CA PRO A 23 0.98 35.22 -28.11
C PRO A 23 1.13 33.69 -28.03
N LEU A 24 2.37 33.18 -28.07
CA LEU A 24 2.67 31.76 -27.91
C LEU A 24 2.34 31.24 -26.50
N GLY A 25 2.18 32.13 -25.52
CA GLY A 25 1.76 31.83 -24.16
C GLY A 25 0.42 31.10 -24.08
N VAL A 26 -0.50 31.32 -25.04
CA VAL A 26 -1.79 30.62 -25.10
C VAL A 26 -1.59 29.11 -25.32
N VAL A 27 -0.65 28.73 -26.18
CA VAL A 27 -0.32 27.33 -26.47
C VAL A 27 0.40 26.69 -25.28
N ALA A 28 1.33 27.43 -24.66
CA ALA A 28 2.02 26.98 -23.45
C ALA A 28 1.05 26.75 -22.28
N ALA A 29 0.08 27.65 -22.08
CA ALA A 29 -0.97 27.51 -21.07
C ALA A 29 -1.84 26.27 -21.32
N TRP A 30 -2.20 26.00 -22.57
CA TRP A 30 -2.96 24.80 -22.94
C TRP A 30 -2.20 23.51 -22.60
N TYR A 31 -0.92 23.42 -22.98
CA TYR A 31 -0.06 22.28 -22.66
C TYR A 31 0.13 22.09 -21.15
N SER A 32 0.36 23.18 -20.42
CA SER A 32 0.49 23.19 -18.96
C SER A 32 -0.76 22.62 -18.26
N ILE A 33 -1.96 22.99 -18.72
CA ILE A 33 -3.21 22.48 -18.15
C ILE A 33 -3.43 21.02 -18.45
N TYR A 34 -3.06 20.56 -19.63
CA TYR A 34 -3.08 19.13 -19.93
C TYR A 34 -2.19 18.36 -18.94
N GLN A 35 -0.98 18.84 -18.69
CA GLN A 35 -0.05 18.24 -17.72
C GLN A 35 -0.63 18.26 -16.30
N HIS A 36 -1.07 19.43 -15.81
CA HIS A 36 -1.65 19.55 -14.47
C HIS A 36 -2.91 18.70 -14.28
N SER A 37 -3.78 18.63 -15.29
CA SER A 37 -4.97 17.79 -15.23
C SER A 37 -4.61 16.31 -15.18
N SER A 38 -3.55 15.88 -15.84
CA SER A 38 -3.11 14.49 -15.78
C SER A 38 -2.61 14.13 -14.38
N ILE A 39 -1.85 15.02 -13.74
CA ILE A 39 -1.35 14.87 -12.38
C ILE A 39 -2.50 14.80 -11.38
N ILE A 40 -3.45 15.73 -11.46
CA ILE A 40 -4.63 15.75 -10.58
C ILE A 40 -5.46 14.47 -10.76
N SER A 41 -5.68 14.04 -12.00
CA SER A 41 -6.42 12.80 -12.27
C SER A 41 -5.73 11.59 -11.62
N ARG A 42 -4.41 11.49 -11.72
CA ARG A 42 -3.63 10.42 -11.07
C ARG A 42 -3.74 10.48 -9.55
N ILE A 43 -3.62 11.67 -8.95
CA ILE A 43 -3.78 11.85 -7.50
C ILE A 43 -5.17 11.40 -7.04
N ILE A 44 -6.23 11.78 -7.77
CA ILE A 44 -7.60 11.37 -7.44
C ILE A 44 -7.75 9.85 -7.50
N VAL A 45 -7.26 9.22 -8.58
CA VAL A 45 -7.33 7.75 -8.74
C VAL A 45 -6.55 7.03 -7.63
N THR A 46 -5.33 7.48 -7.33
CA THR A 46 -4.45 6.83 -6.35
C THR A 46 -4.92 7.02 -4.90
N ILE A 47 -5.58 8.12 -4.58
CA ILE A 47 -6.11 8.37 -3.23
C ILE A 47 -7.46 7.68 -3.01
N ILE A 48 -8.37 7.76 -3.99
CA ILE A 48 -9.77 7.35 -3.78
C ILE A 48 -9.99 5.90 -4.24
N LEU A 49 -9.63 5.61 -5.50
CA LEU A 49 -10.04 4.38 -6.16
C LEU A 49 -9.11 3.22 -5.80
N LEU A 50 -7.80 3.46 -5.89
CA LEU A 50 -6.79 2.42 -5.78
C LEU A 50 -6.81 1.66 -4.43
N PRO A 51 -6.91 2.32 -3.25
CA PRO A 51 -6.92 1.61 -1.97
C PRO A 51 -8.14 0.71 -1.80
N HIS A 52 -9.26 1.04 -2.46
CA HIS A 52 -10.45 0.21 -2.46
C HIS A 52 -10.25 -1.02 -3.33
N ILE A 53 -9.88 -0.84 -4.60
CA ILE A 53 -9.71 -1.95 -5.55
C ILE A 53 -8.61 -2.91 -5.08
N GLN A 54 -7.47 -2.40 -4.62
CA GLN A 54 -6.38 -3.22 -4.09
C GLN A 54 -6.84 -4.06 -2.90
N LYS A 55 -7.64 -3.49 -1.98
CA LYS A 55 -8.18 -4.25 -0.84
C LYS A 55 -9.08 -5.39 -1.32
N VAL A 56 -9.99 -5.12 -2.25
CA VAL A 56 -10.92 -6.13 -2.78
C VAL A 56 -10.15 -7.24 -3.51
N ALA A 57 -9.19 -6.88 -4.35
CA ALA A 57 -8.33 -7.84 -5.04
C ALA A 57 -7.54 -8.71 -4.07
N TYR A 58 -6.92 -8.10 -3.05
CA TYR A 58 -6.15 -8.81 -2.02
C TYR A 58 -7.01 -9.84 -1.27
N GLU A 59 -8.21 -9.45 -0.85
CA GLU A 59 -9.14 -10.33 -0.13
C GLU A 59 -9.71 -11.43 -1.03
N ALA A 60 -9.97 -11.13 -2.31
CA ALA A 60 -10.43 -12.12 -3.29
C ALA A 60 -9.38 -13.22 -3.50
N VAL A 61 -8.12 -12.85 -3.70
CA VAL A 61 -7.00 -13.79 -3.85
C VAL A 61 -6.85 -14.63 -2.58
N LEU A 62 -6.83 -14.00 -1.40
CA LEU A 62 -6.79 -14.72 -0.13
C LEU A 62 -7.92 -15.73 0.01
N SER A 63 -9.16 -15.34 -0.30
CA SER A 63 -10.31 -16.26 -0.14
C SER A 63 -10.24 -17.46 -1.07
N ARG A 64 -9.73 -17.23 -2.30
CA ARG A 64 -9.61 -18.25 -3.33
C ARG A 64 -8.54 -19.28 -2.98
N GLU A 65 -7.36 -18.82 -2.57
CA GLU A 65 -6.20 -19.69 -2.37
C GLU A 65 -6.13 -20.28 -0.95
N SER A 66 -6.65 -19.62 0.09
CA SER A 66 -6.61 -20.13 1.48
C SER A 66 -7.76 -21.10 1.84
N ASN A 67 -8.36 -21.74 0.84
CA ASN A 67 -9.43 -22.74 0.98
C ASN A 67 -10.67 -22.25 1.76
N ASN A 68 -11.08 -20.98 1.58
CA ASN A 68 -12.24 -20.27 2.16
C ASN A 68 -12.38 -20.22 3.70
N SER A 69 -11.91 -21.24 4.44
CA SER A 69 -12.06 -21.39 5.88
C SER A 69 -11.29 -20.32 6.63
N PHE A 70 -10.06 -20.01 6.24
CA PHE A 70 -9.25 -18.99 6.86
C PHE A 70 -9.91 -17.60 6.77
N VAL A 71 -10.29 -17.15 5.57
CA VAL A 71 -10.95 -15.85 5.39
C VAL A 71 -12.32 -15.80 6.07
N ARG A 72 -13.09 -16.90 6.06
CA ARG A 72 -14.38 -16.98 6.79
C ARG A 72 -14.19 -16.91 8.30
N LEU A 73 -13.21 -17.64 8.85
CA LEU A 73 -12.86 -17.62 10.27
C LEU A 73 -12.36 -16.24 10.69
N LEU A 74 -11.54 -15.59 9.87
CA LEU A 74 -11.09 -14.21 10.12
C LEU A 74 -12.25 -13.22 10.04
N ARG A 75 -13.15 -13.36 9.05
CA ARG A 75 -14.34 -12.51 8.92
C ARG A 75 -15.29 -12.68 10.12
N ALA A 76 -15.43 -13.91 10.63
CA ALA A 76 -16.23 -14.21 11.81
C ALA A 76 -15.58 -13.72 13.11
N ARG A 77 -14.29 -14.03 13.32
CA ARG A 77 -13.52 -13.66 14.52
C ARG A 77 -13.39 -12.16 14.71
N ASN A 78 -13.09 -11.44 13.64
CA ASN A 78 -12.85 -10.00 13.74
C ASN A 78 -14.15 -9.19 13.73
N GLY A 79 -15.33 -9.82 13.58
CA GLY A 79 -16.63 -9.13 13.58
C GLY A 79 -16.67 -7.91 12.65
N TYR A 80 -15.81 -7.87 11.64
CA TYR A 80 -15.56 -6.65 10.90
C TYR A 80 -16.62 -6.52 9.83
N ARG A 81 -17.65 -5.73 10.20
CA ARG A 81 -18.38 -4.80 9.36
C ARG A 81 -17.82 -4.80 7.94
N THR A 82 -18.41 -5.62 7.07
CA THR A 82 -18.73 -5.19 5.70
C THR A 82 -19.71 -4.02 5.80
N GLU A 83 -19.36 -2.97 6.52
CA GLU A 83 -19.79 -1.68 6.07
C GLU A 83 -19.02 -1.50 4.76
N SER A 84 -19.75 -1.77 3.68
CA SER A 84 -19.80 -0.90 2.52
C SER A 84 -19.72 0.57 2.99
N LEU A 85 -18.56 0.98 3.49
CA LEU A 85 -18.28 2.35 3.83
C LEU A 85 -18.23 3.04 2.48
N SER A 86 -19.33 3.74 2.19
CA SER A 86 -19.48 4.65 1.06
C SER A 86 -18.15 5.33 0.80
N ILE A 87 -17.75 5.38 -0.47
CA ILE A 87 -16.48 5.99 -0.93
C ILE A 87 -16.21 7.32 -0.20
N TRP A 88 -17.28 8.07 0.08
CA TRP A 88 -17.29 9.31 0.87
C TRP A 88 -16.80 9.23 2.33
N SER A 89 -17.19 8.23 3.13
CA SER A 89 -16.78 8.15 4.54
C SER A 89 -15.30 7.77 4.69
N ARG A 90 -14.78 7.04 3.71
CA ARG A 90 -13.38 6.64 3.63
C ARG A 90 -12.50 7.75 3.06
N THR A 91 -12.94 8.43 2.00
CA THR A 91 -12.30 9.64 1.51
C THR A 91 -12.30 10.73 2.58
N LYS A 92 -13.36 10.87 3.40
CA LYS A 92 -13.36 11.77 4.55
C LYS A 92 -12.35 11.34 5.62
N SER A 93 -12.16 10.05 5.88
CA SER A 93 -11.11 9.57 6.81
C SER A 93 -9.70 9.79 6.27
N TYR A 94 -9.45 9.61 4.96
CA TYR A 94 -8.16 9.90 4.34
C TYR A 94 -7.91 11.39 4.20
N LEU A 95 -8.92 12.19 3.86
CA LEU A 95 -8.85 13.64 3.81
C LEU A 95 -8.67 14.22 5.21
N TYR A 96 -9.36 13.67 6.22
CA TYR A 96 -9.14 13.96 7.63
C TYR A 96 -7.76 13.51 8.09
N ASP A 97 -7.26 12.34 7.65
CA ASP A 97 -5.88 11.91 7.93
C ASP A 97 -4.84 12.79 7.21
N ILE A 98 -5.11 13.33 6.02
CA ILE A 98 -4.26 14.29 5.30
C ILE A 98 -4.28 15.65 6.01
N TRP A 99 -5.46 16.12 6.42
CA TRP A 99 -5.63 17.36 7.20
C TRP A 99 -5.01 17.22 8.60
N ARG A 100 -5.14 16.04 9.21
CA ARG A 100 -4.50 15.66 10.47
C ARG A 100 -3.00 15.43 10.31
N PHE A 101 -2.50 14.94 9.17
CA PHE A 101 -1.07 14.84 8.83
C PHE A 101 -0.45 16.23 8.63
N SER A 102 -1.21 17.18 8.07
CA SER A 102 -0.81 18.58 7.96
C SER A 102 -0.73 19.27 9.32
N ILE A 103 -1.33 18.71 10.38
CA ILE A 103 -1.45 19.31 11.72
C ILE A 103 -0.74 18.48 12.83
N PHE A 104 -0.30 17.23 12.60
CA PHE A 104 0.33 16.40 13.64
C PHE A 104 1.88 16.50 13.69
N PRO A 105 2.46 16.85 14.85
CA PRO A 105 3.91 17.07 15.02
C PRO A 105 4.77 15.80 15.07
N MET A 106 4.21 14.60 15.03
CA MET A 106 4.98 13.35 15.27
C MET A 106 5.62 12.74 14.01
N SER A 107 5.09 13.05 12.82
CA SER A 107 5.67 12.66 11.52
C SER A 107 6.50 13.77 10.86
N LEU A 108 6.26 15.02 11.24
CA LEU A 108 7.01 16.19 10.77
C LEU A 108 8.54 16.05 10.93
N PRO A 109 9.07 15.62 12.10
CA PRO A 109 10.51 15.45 12.29
C PRO A 109 11.09 14.44 11.31
N ARG A 110 10.37 13.33 11.06
CA ARG A 110 10.82 12.32 10.10
C ARG A 110 10.84 12.88 8.67
N MET A 111 9.80 13.62 8.26
CA MET A 111 9.77 14.25 6.95
C MET A 111 10.86 15.31 6.79
N ILE A 112 11.10 16.14 7.81
CA ILE A 112 12.16 17.16 7.78
C ILE A 112 13.53 16.48 7.69
N VAL A 113 13.79 15.44 8.49
CA VAL A 113 15.06 14.69 8.42
C VAL A 113 15.24 14.00 7.07
N LEU A 114 14.19 13.38 6.52
CA LEU A 114 14.22 12.79 5.17
C LEU A 114 14.40 13.84 4.07
N CYS A 115 13.87 15.04 4.26
CA CYS A 115 14.09 16.16 3.34
C CYS A 115 15.54 16.64 3.42
N LEU A 116 16.05 16.88 4.64
CA LEU A 116 17.43 17.29 4.88
C LEU A 116 18.44 16.29 4.34
N ILE A 117 18.22 14.99 4.53
CA ILE A 117 19.13 13.97 3.99
C ILE A 117 19.12 13.95 2.46
N SER A 118 17.99 14.30 1.83
CA SER A 118 17.87 14.39 0.37
C SER A 118 18.72 15.49 -0.26
N PHE A 119 19.16 16.50 0.52
CA PHE A 119 20.08 17.54 0.04
C PHE A 119 21.51 17.02 -0.15
N ILE A 120 21.87 15.86 0.42
CA ILE A 120 23.18 15.24 0.18
C ILE A 120 23.09 14.47 -1.14
N PRO A 121 23.80 14.89 -2.20
CA PRO A 121 23.75 14.21 -3.48
C PRO A 121 24.26 12.76 -3.33
N ILE A 122 23.67 11.86 -4.12
CA ILE A 122 23.94 10.40 -4.12
C ILE A 122 23.47 9.69 -2.85
N ILE A 123 23.98 10.04 -1.67
CA ILE A 123 23.68 9.35 -0.40
C ILE A 123 22.24 9.57 0.03
N GLY A 124 21.74 10.79 -0.09
CA GLY A 124 20.37 11.16 0.28
C GLY A 124 19.31 10.32 -0.44
N PRO A 125 19.30 10.32 -1.78
CA PRO A 125 18.39 9.50 -2.56
C PRO A 125 18.44 8.00 -2.22
N ILE A 126 19.64 7.44 -2.01
CA ILE A 126 19.80 6.02 -1.64
C ILE A 126 19.11 5.72 -0.30
N LEU A 127 19.31 6.59 0.69
CA LEU A 127 18.73 6.36 2.02
C LEU A 127 17.21 6.52 2.03
N VAL A 128 16.70 7.56 1.35
CA VAL A 128 15.25 7.75 1.19
C VAL A 128 14.62 6.58 0.44
N PHE A 129 15.30 6.10 -0.62
CA PHE A 129 14.88 4.92 -1.35
C PHE A 129 14.81 3.69 -0.44
N TYR A 130 15.85 3.43 0.37
CA TYR A 130 15.86 2.34 1.34
C TYR A 130 14.70 2.40 2.34
N PHE A 131 14.41 3.59 2.90
CA PHE A 131 13.27 3.77 3.79
C PHE A 131 11.93 3.53 3.09
N ARG A 132 11.82 3.97 1.83
CA ARG A 132 10.63 3.75 1.00
C ARG A 132 10.41 2.27 0.72
N VAL A 133 11.47 1.54 0.33
CA VAL A 133 11.48 0.08 0.11
C VAL A 133 11.00 -0.66 1.35
N THR A 134 11.63 -0.38 2.49
CA THR A 134 11.30 -1.03 3.78
C THR A 134 9.84 -0.77 4.17
N SER A 135 9.36 0.47 3.95
CA SER A 135 7.98 0.85 4.25
C SER A 135 6.97 0.18 3.31
N LYS A 136 7.29 0.06 2.01
CA LYS A 136 6.47 -0.65 1.02
C LYS A 136 6.32 -2.12 1.35
N GLY A 137 7.42 -2.79 1.72
CA GLY A 137 7.39 -4.18 2.18
C GLY A 137 6.49 -4.38 3.41
N PHE A 138 6.62 -3.52 4.42
CA PHE A 138 5.77 -3.58 5.61
C PHE A 138 4.28 -3.37 5.29
N LEU A 139 3.98 -2.40 4.42
CA LEU A 139 2.60 -2.08 4.04
C LEU A 139 1.92 -3.19 3.26
N ALA A 140 2.68 -3.98 2.48
CA ALA A 140 2.16 -5.08 1.69
C ALA A 140 1.41 -6.13 2.53
N HIS A 141 1.93 -6.48 3.71
CA HIS A 141 1.34 -7.49 4.61
C HIS A 141 0.48 -6.89 5.73
N ARG A 142 0.38 -5.56 5.82
CA ARG A 142 -0.40 -4.90 6.87
C ARG A 142 -1.84 -5.41 6.93
N ARG A 143 -2.48 -5.63 5.77
CA ARG A 143 -3.86 -6.13 5.73
C ARG A 143 -3.97 -7.56 6.29
N TYR A 144 -3.07 -8.44 5.89
CA TYR A 144 -2.99 -9.81 6.41
C TYR A 144 -2.85 -9.83 7.92
N PHE A 145 -1.91 -9.06 8.49
CA PHE A 145 -1.74 -9.01 9.95
C PHE A 145 -2.96 -8.43 10.68
N ILE A 146 -3.63 -7.43 10.10
CA ILE A 146 -4.87 -6.88 10.68
C ILE A 146 -5.96 -7.97 10.68
N LEU A 147 -6.09 -8.73 9.58
CA LEU A 147 -7.05 -9.82 9.50
C LEU A 147 -6.73 -10.88 10.56
N LYS A 148 -5.46 -11.26 10.70
CA LYS A 148 -4.95 -12.20 11.72
C LYS A 148 -5.10 -11.68 13.15
N GLY A 149 -5.52 -10.42 13.32
CA GLY A 149 -5.81 -9.77 14.60
C GLY A 149 -4.57 -9.36 15.39
N TYR A 150 -3.44 -9.16 14.71
CA TYR A 150 -2.22 -8.70 15.36
C TYR A 150 -2.36 -7.24 15.83
N HIS A 151 -1.75 -6.92 16.96
CA HIS A 151 -1.56 -5.55 17.41
C HIS A 151 -0.37 -4.87 16.68
N LYS A 152 -0.32 -3.54 16.71
CA LYS A 152 0.73 -2.76 16.01
C LYS A 152 2.15 -3.13 16.46
N THR A 153 2.32 -3.51 17.72
CA THR A 153 3.58 -3.95 18.32
C THR A 153 4.02 -5.29 17.75
N GLU A 154 3.10 -6.26 17.73
CA GLU A 154 3.31 -7.61 17.19
C GLU A 154 3.65 -7.56 15.71
N MET A 155 2.90 -6.79 14.91
CA MET A 155 3.21 -6.56 13.50
C MET A 155 4.65 -6.07 13.29
N LYS A 156 5.10 -5.13 14.12
CA LYS A 156 6.44 -4.58 14.03
C LYS A 156 7.49 -5.61 14.44
N GLN A 157 7.19 -6.47 15.41
CA GLN A 157 8.07 -7.54 15.84
C GLN A 157 8.20 -8.63 14.76
N THR A 158 7.09 -9.09 14.17
CA THR A 158 7.09 -10.05 13.06
C THR A 158 7.82 -9.48 11.83
N PHE A 159 7.62 -8.20 11.54
CA PHE A 159 8.37 -7.52 10.49
C PHE A 159 9.86 -7.46 10.80
N ARG A 160 10.24 -7.16 12.04
CA ARG A 160 11.64 -7.10 12.47
C ARG A 160 12.34 -8.45 12.32
N ALA A 161 11.65 -9.55 12.63
CA ALA A 161 12.17 -10.90 12.48
C ALA A 161 12.46 -11.26 11.01
N ASN A 162 11.60 -10.84 10.08
CA ASN A 162 11.69 -11.19 8.66
C ASN A 162 12.08 -10.01 7.75
N ARG A 163 12.84 -9.03 8.27
CA ARG A 163 13.21 -7.80 7.55
C ARG A 163 13.77 -8.03 6.15
N PRO A 164 14.71 -8.96 5.92
CA PRO A 164 15.32 -9.13 4.60
C PRO A 164 14.28 -9.46 3.53
N SER A 165 13.35 -10.37 3.82
CA SER A 165 12.29 -10.77 2.88
C SER A 165 11.35 -9.61 2.55
N TYR A 166 10.98 -8.80 3.53
CA TYR A 166 10.15 -7.62 3.29
C TYR A 166 10.89 -6.53 2.50
N ILE A 167 12.18 -6.35 2.73
CA ILE A 167 13.00 -5.40 1.95
C ILE A 167 13.11 -5.88 0.50
N ALA A 168 13.38 -7.17 0.26
CA ALA A 168 13.44 -7.74 -1.07
C ALA A 168 12.12 -7.58 -1.83
N PHE A 169 10.99 -7.90 -1.18
CA PHE A 169 9.67 -7.68 -1.76
C PHE A 169 9.42 -6.20 -2.07
N GLY A 170 9.71 -5.31 -1.12
CA GLY A 170 9.54 -3.87 -1.30
C GLY A 170 10.41 -3.30 -2.42
N LEU A 171 11.60 -3.87 -2.63
CA LEU A 171 12.54 -3.47 -3.67
C LEU A 171 11.99 -3.87 -5.04
N ALA A 172 11.60 -5.13 -5.21
CA ALA A 172 10.96 -5.60 -6.44
C ALA A 172 9.69 -4.78 -6.76
N ALA A 173 8.85 -4.54 -5.74
CA ALA A 173 7.62 -3.76 -5.89
C ALA A 173 7.87 -2.32 -6.36
N ILE A 174 8.84 -1.62 -5.74
CA ILE A 174 9.18 -0.25 -6.13
C ILE A 174 9.81 -0.20 -7.51
N LEU A 175 10.72 -1.12 -7.84
CA LEU A 175 11.34 -1.15 -9.16
C LEU A 175 10.31 -1.33 -10.28
N LEU A 176 9.29 -2.17 -10.07
CA LEU A 176 8.18 -2.32 -11.00
C LEU A 176 7.34 -1.03 -11.07
N GLU A 177 7.05 -0.41 -9.93
CA GLU A 177 6.30 0.87 -9.87
C GLU A 177 7.09 2.07 -10.45
N MET A 178 8.40 1.96 -10.64
CA MET A 178 9.22 3.02 -11.26
C MET A 178 9.00 3.12 -12.78
N ILE A 179 8.40 2.11 -13.41
CA ILE A 179 8.10 2.14 -14.83
C ILE A 179 6.93 3.13 -15.06
N PRO A 180 7.17 4.27 -15.75
CA PRO A 180 6.13 5.25 -15.98
C PRO A 180 4.99 4.63 -16.79
N TRP A 181 3.77 5.14 -16.60
CA TRP A 181 2.52 4.67 -17.26
C TRP A 181 1.99 3.31 -16.79
N PHE A 182 2.86 2.40 -16.32
CA PHE A 182 2.49 1.07 -15.83
C PHE A 182 2.47 0.97 -14.30
N ASP A 183 2.77 2.05 -13.59
CA ASP A 183 2.80 2.14 -12.13
C ASP A 183 1.52 1.58 -11.49
N ILE A 184 0.35 2.00 -11.98
CA ILE A 184 -0.94 1.53 -11.48
C ILE A 184 -1.13 0.03 -11.70
N LEU A 185 -0.73 -0.49 -12.86
CA LEU A 185 -0.81 -1.92 -13.16
C LEU A 185 0.09 -2.73 -12.23
N PHE A 186 1.34 -2.30 -12.04
CA PHE A 186 2.26 -2.97 -11.13
C PHE A 186 1.83 -2.85 -9.67
N MET A 187 1.16 -1.77 -9.27
CA MET A 187 0.53 -1.69 -7.94
C MET A 187 -0.53 -2.78 -7.72
N PHE A 188 -1.27 -3.19 -8.75
CA PHE A 188 -2.19 -4.33 -8.67
C PHE A 188 -1.45 -5.65 -8.58
N THR A 189 -0.47 -5.88 -9.46
CA THR A 189 0.35 -7.10 -9.44
C THR A 189 1.07 -7.28 -8.11
N ASN A 190 1.64 -6.21 -7.55
CA ASN A 190 2.27 -6.20 -6.22
C ASN A 190 1.27 -6.57 -5.11
N THR A 191 0.01 -6.12 -5.24
CA THR A 191 -1.04 -6.46 -4.28
C THR A 191 -1.39 -7.94 -4.34
N ILE A 192 -1.50 -8.51 -5.55
CA ILE A 192 -1.76 -9.94 -5.76
C ILE A 192 -0.58 -10.77 -5.23
N ALA A 193 0.66 -10.38 -5.55
CA ALA A 193 1.87 -11.04 -5.07
C ALA A 193 1.96 -11.00 -3.53
N ALA A 194 1.60 -9.88 -2.89
CA ALA A 194 1.53 -9.80 -1.44
C ALA A 194 0.47 -10.74 -0.84
N ALA A 195 -0.68 -10.89 -1.50
CA ALA A 195 -1.73 -11.80 -1.06
C ALA A 195 -1.28 -13.27 -1.18
N LEU A 196 -0.67 -13.64 -2.30
CA LEU A 196 -0.10 -14.98 -2.51
C LEU A 196 1.00 -15.28 -1.49
N TRP A 197 1.89 -14.32 -1.24
CA TRP A 197 2.92 -14.50 -0.21
C TRP A 197 2.30 -14.71 1.18
N ALA A 198 1.23 -14.01 1.53
CA ALA A 198 0.49 -14.25 2.77
C ALA A 198 -0.13 -15.65 2.84
N VAL A 199 -0.63 -16.17 1.72
CA VAL A 199 -1.14 -17.56 1.61
C VAL A 199 -0.01 -18.56 1.84
N ASP A 200 1.17 -18.34 1.25
CA ASP A 200 2.32 -19.22 1.45
C ASP A 200 2.78 -19.25 2.91
N ILE A 201 2.72 -18.12 3.61
CA ILE A 201 3.01 -18.06 5.06
C ILE A 201 2.02 -18.94 5.83
N GLU A 202 0.71 -18.81 5.57
CA GLU A 202 -0.33 -19.60 6.23
C GLU A 202 -0.22 -21.10 5.91
N ASN A 203 0.13 -21.45 4.67
CA ASN A 203 0.35 -22.83 4.27
C ASN A 203 1.54 -23.46 5.01
N LYS A 204 2.64 -22.71 5.17
CA LYS A 204 3.80 -23.15 5.95
C LYS A 204 3.48 -23.31 7.42
N GLU A 205 2.76 -22.35 8.02
CA GLU A 205 2.31 -22.45 9.41
C GLU A 205 1.40 -23.67 9.62
N ARG A 206 0.46 -23.92 8.70
CA ARG A 206 -0.42 -25.10 8.76
C ARG A 206 0.35 -26.41 8.66
N GLN A 207 1.31 -26.51 7.73
CA GLN A 207 2.15 -27.71 7.59
C GLN A 207 2.96 -27.98 8.86
N ALA A 208 3.54 -26.94 9.47
CA ALA A 208 4.25 -27.07 10.74
C ALA A 208 3.33 -27.56 11.87
N LEU A 209 2.10 -27.06 11.95
CA LEU A 209 1.11 -27.52 12.93
C LEU A 209 0.70 -28.99 12.73
N HIS A 210 0.55 -29.44 11.47
CA HIS A 210 0.27 -30.84 11.18
C HIS A 210 1.42 -31.75 11.62
N GLN A 211 2.67 -31.36 11.34
CA GLN A 211 3.86 -32.13 11.75
C GLN A 211 3.94 -32.29 13.28
N ILE A 212 3.68 -31.23 14.03
CA ILE A 212 3.64 -31.29 15.50
C ILE A 212 2.51 -32.20 16.00
N GLY A 213 1.33 -32.14 15.35
CA GLY A 213 0.21 -33.00 15.69
C GLY A 213 0.50 -34.48 15.44
N ASP A 214 1.10 -34.80 14.30
CA ASP A 214 1.47 -36.17 13.94
C ASP A 214 2.54 -36.72 14.89
N GLU A 215 3.53 -35.91 15.26
CA GLU A 215 4.57 -36.27 16.24
C GLU A 215 3.97 -36.55 17.62
N TYR A 216 3.04 -35.71 18.09
CA TYR A 216 2.35 -35.91 19.37
C TYR A 216 1.48 -37.17 19.39
N ILE A 217 0.81 -37.50 18.27
CA ILE A 217 0.00 -38.72 18.16
C ILE A 217 0.89 -39.98 18.22
N VAL A 218 2.05 -39.95 17.56
CA VAL A 218 3.03 -41.06 17.60
C VAL A 218 3.62 -41.23 19.00
N GLU A 219 3.92 -40.13 19.71
CA GLU A 219 4.40 -40.16 21.09
C GLU A 219 3.37 -40.77 22.05
N LEU A 220 2.10 -40.37 21.94
CA LEU A 220 0.99 -40.92 22.73
C LEU A 220 0.78 -42.42 22.48
N ASP A 221 0.88 -42.86 21.21
CA ASP A 221 0.75 -44.28 20.85
C ASP A 221 1.90 -45.12 21.44
N ARG A 222 3.12 -44.56 21.44
CA ARG A 222 4.30 -45.18 22.05
C ARG A 222 4.21 -45.30 23.57
N GLU A 223 3.68 -44.28 24.26
CA GLU A 223 3.42 -44.37 25.70
C GLU A 223 2.34 -45.41 25.99
N SER A 224 1.27 -45.46 25.21
CA SER A 224 0.15 -46.40 25.42
C SER A 224 0.53 -47.88 25.21
N THR A 225 1.51 -48.16 24.34
CA THR A 225 2.01 -49.52 24.05
C THR A 225 3.11 -49.98 25.01
N SER A 226 3.57 -49.09 25.91
CA SER A 226 4.60 -49.39 26.93
C SER A 226 4.03 -49.82 28.30
N PHE A 227 2.70 -49.89 28.42
CA PHE A 227 1.95 -50.46 29.56
C PHE A 227 1.37 -51.84 29.20
#